data_AF-A0A3C1UHF2-F1
#
_entry.id   AF-A0A3C1UHF2-F1
#
_cell.length_a   1.000
_cell.length_b   1.000
_cell.length_c   1.000
_cell.angle_alpha   90.00
_cell.angle_beta   90.00
_cell.angle_gamma   90.00
#
_symmetry.space_group_name_H-M   'P 1'
#
loop_
_entity.id
_entity.type
_entity.pdbx_description
1 polymer ?
#
loop_
_entity_poly.entity_id
_entity_poly.type
_entity_poly.pdbx_seq_one_letter_code
_entity_poly.pdbx_strand_id
1 'polypeptide(L)'
;MLVGAVALGANAKGSCDVAGTVYSVDTTFHAYIGPGTTQTSMLLQSGNKHLRVFYTTVDLTNPYVKIRAVSGTDMMAGGETVSQMCERKTEPGQRYYVGVNGDFWLTSGTTGRGQSVVGTPIGTSMAKG
;
A
#
# COMPACT_ATOMS: atom_id res chain seq x y z
N MET A 1 -25.11 41.42 -20.36
CA MET A 1 -25.64 40.04 -20.21
C MET A 1 -24.83 39.38 -19.12
N LEU A 2 -25.40 39.24 -17.92
CA LEU A 2 -24.71 38.70 -16.75
C LEU A 2 -24.78 37.17 -16.85
N VAL A 3 -23.68 36.51 -17.19
CA VAL A 3 -23.61 35.04 -17.24
C VAL A 3 -23.39 34.54 -15.83
N GLY A 4 -24.47 34.12 -15.17
CA GLY A 4 -24.41 33.48 -13.85
C GLY A 4 -23.75 32.11 -13.97
N ALA A 5 -22.66 31.91 -13.23
CA ALA A 5 -22.05 30.60 -13.07
C ALA A 5 -22.97 29.70 -12.24
N VAL A 6 -23.52 28.66 -12.86
CA VAL A 6 -24.28 27.62 -12.15
C VAL A 6 -23.27 26.71 -11.46
N ALA A 7 -23.29 26.71 -10.12
CA ALA A 7 -22.55 25.75 -9.33
C ALA A 7 -23.24 24.38 -9.43
N LEU A 8 -22.68 23.47 -10.24
CA LEU A 8 -23.06 22.06 -10.21
C LEU A 8 -22.46 21.43 -8.94
N GLY A 9 -23.33 21.08 -7.99
CA GLY A 9 -22.92 20.35 -6.80
C GLY A 9 -22.31 18.99 -7.18
N ALA A 10 -21.04 18.79 -6.85
CA ALA A 10 -20.41 17.48 -6.92
C ALA A 10 -21.04 16.60 -5.82
N ASN A 11 -21.87 15.63 -6.23
CA ASN A 11 -22.39 14.63 -5.33
C ASN A 11 -21.36 13.51 -5.20
N ALA A 12 -21.11 13.03 -3.98
CA ALA A 12 -20.27 11.87 -3.74
C ALA A 12 -20.81 10.68 -4.54
N LYS A 13 -19.93 9.96 -5.24
CA LYS A 13 -20.35 8.84 -6.12
C LYS A 13 -20.67 7.55 -5.35
N GLY A 14 -20.64 7.58 -4.01
CA GLY A 14 -21.06 6.49 -3.14
C GLY A 14 -20.85 6.82 -1.67
N SER A 15 -21.33 5.94 -0.80
CA SER A 15 -21.03 5.96 0.63
C SER A 15 -20.50 4.60 1.09
N CYS A 16 -19.68 4.60 2.13
CA CYS A 16 -19.22 3.38 2.78
C CYS A 16 -19.23 3.53 4.30
N ASP A 17 -19.67 2.48 5.00
CA ASP A 17 -19.49 2.38 6.44
C ASP A 17 -18.06 1.86 6.72
N VAL A 18 -17.32 2.63 7.51
CA VAL A 18 -16.04 2.21 8.07
C VAL A 18 -16.17 2.22 9.59
N ALA A 19 -16.29 1.04 10.17
CA ALA A 19 -16.37 0.81 11.62
C ALA A 19 -17.46 1.65 12.33
N GLY A 20 -18.66 1.71 11.74
CA GLY A 20 -19.83 2.44 12.27
C GLY A 20 -19.87 3.93 11.91
N THR A 21 -18.94 4.41 11.08
CA THR A 21 -18.97 5.78 10.55
C THR A 21 -19.21 5.74 9.05
N VAL A 22 -20.29 6.38 8.58
CA VAL A 22 -20.60 6.47 7.14
C VAL A 22 -19.81 7.61 6.52
N TYR A 23 -18.96 7.28 5.56
CA TYR A 23 -18.19 8.24 4.76
C TYR A 23 -18.81 8.40 3.38
N SER A 24 -18.78 9.63 2.87
CA SER A 24 -18.89 9.90 1.44
C SER A 24 -17.60 9.49 0.74
N VAL A 25 -17.71 8.86 -0.43
CA VAL A 25 -16.56 8.34 -1.18
C VAL A 25 -16.37 9.14 -2.47
N ASP A 26 -15.16 9.66 -2.65
CA ASP A 26 -14.70 10.27 -3.89
C ASP A 26 -13.50 9.49 -4.45
N THR A 27 -13.56 9.10 -5.71
CA THR A 27 -12.43 8.45 -6.40
C THR A 27 -11.57 9.52 -7.03
N THR A 28 -10.37 9.71 -6.49
CA THR A 28 -9.45 10.78 -6.90
C THR A 28 -8.45 10.32 -7.97
N PHE A 29 -8.25 9.01 -8.12
CA PHE A 29 -7.37 8.44 -9.14
C PHE A 29 -7.80 7.01 -9.47
N HIS A 30 -7.75 6.63 -10.76
CA HIS A 30 -7.90 5.25 -11.20
C HIS A 30 -7.14 5.04 -12.53
N ALA A 31 -6.15 4.15 -12.54
CA ALA A 31 -5.38 3.86 -13.75
C ALA A 31 -4.76 2.46 -13.72
N TYR A 32 -4.43 1.94 -14.91
CA TYR A 32 -3.52 0.80 -15.03
C TYR A 32 -2.09 1.22 -14.67
N ILE A 33 -1.43 0.42 -13.84
CA ILE A 33 -0.05 0.66 -13.40
C ILE A 33 0.90 -0.50 -13.74
N GLY A 34 0.35 -1.59 -14.29
CA GLY A 34 1.09 -2.75 -14.74
C GLY A 34 0.18 -3.77 -15.43
N PRO A 35 0.72 -4.90 -15.94
CA PRO A 35 -0.06 -5.96 -16.55
C PRO A 35 -1.16 -6.45 -15.61
N GLY A 36 -2.42 -6.43 -16.06
CA GLY A 36 -3.57 -6.85 -15.25
C GLY A 36 -3.70 -6.14 -13.90
N THR A 37 -3.08 -4.97 -13.73
CA THR A 37 -2.98 -4.29 -12.43
C THR A 37 -3.46 -2.84 -12.51
N THR A 38 -4.44 -2.47 -11.67
CA THR A 38 -4.91 -1.09 -11.53
C THR A 38 -4.65 -0.55 -10.13
N GLN A 39 -4.39 0.75 -10.03
CA GLN A 39 -4.38 1.47 -8.77
C GLN A 39 -5.59 2.39 -8.70
N THR A 40 -6.24 2.43 -7.54
CA THR A 40 -7.29 3.39 -7.23
C THR A 40 -6.92 4.17 -5.96
N SER A 41 -7.10 5.48 -6.01
CA SER A 41 -7.02 6.36 -4.83
C SER A 41 -8.40 6.94 -4.54
N MET A 42 -8.77 7.00 -3.27
CA MET A 42 -10.05 7.53 -2.82
C MET A 42 -9.86 8.47 -1.62
N LEU A 43 -10.71 9.49 -1.58
CA LEU A 43 -10.91 10.34 -0.42
C LEU A 43 -12.27 10.00 0.20
N LEU A 44 -12.26 9.58 1.46
CA LEU A 44 -13.44 9.29 2.26
C LEU A 44 -13.65 10.42 3.25
N GLN A 45 -14.84 11.03 3.26
CA GLN A 45 -15.13 12.20 4.11
C GLN A 45 -16.43 12.02 4.91
N SER A 46 -16.36 12.30 6.21
CA SER A 46 -17.50 12.36 7.13
C SER A 46 -17.31 13.51 8.11
N GLY A 47 -17.95 14.66 7.85
CA GLY A 47 -17.70 15.89 8.61
C GLY A 47 -16.21 16.26 8.58
N ASN A 48 -15.57 16.37 9.76
CA ASN A 48 -14.14 16.68 9.88
C ASN A 48 -13.22 15.45 9.79
N LYS A 49 -13.76 14.23 9.58
CA LYS A 49 -12.99 13.00 9.46
C LYS A 49 -12.66 12.74 7.99
N HIS A 50 -11.37 12.64 7.67
CA HIS A 50 -10.88 12.31 6.32
C HIS A 50 -10.04 11.05 6.35
N LEU A 51 -10.33 10.10 5.46
CA LEU A 51 -9.51 8.92 5.22
C LEU A 51 -9.06 8.90 3.76
N ARG A 52 -7.76 8.71 3.52
CA ARG A 52 -7.20 8.50 2.19
C ARG A 52 -6.94 7.02 2.01
N VAL A 53 -7.60 6.42 1.03
CA VAL A 53 -7.49 4.98 0.74
C VAL A 53 -6.77 4.82 -0.58
N PHE A 54 -5.73 3.99 -0.59
CA PHE A 54 -5.00 3.60 -1.79
C PHE A 54 -5.06 2.08 -1.88
N TYR A 55 -5.59 1.56 -2.98
CA TYR A 55 -5.61 0.12 -3.20
C TYR A 55 -5.19 -0.20 -4.62
N THR A 56 -4.68 -1.42 -4.79
CA THR A 56 -4.31 -1.98 -6.08
C THR A 56 -5.14 -3.23 -6.32
N THR A 57 -5.73 -3.36 -7.50
CA THR A 57 -6.39 -4.59 -7.95
C THR A 57 -5.45 -5.29 -8.92
N VAL A 58 -5.14 -6.56 -8.65
CA VAL A 58 -4.20 -7.37 -9.43
C VAL A 58 -4.93 -8.61 -9.93
N ASP A 59 -4.89 -8.85 -11.24
CA ASP A 59 -5.27 -10.12 -11.85
C ASP A 59 -4.17 -11.17 -11.63
N LEU A 60 -4.43 -12.09 -10.70
CA LEU A 60 -3.50 -13.16 -10.34
C LEU A 60 -3.43 -14.30 -11.39
N THR A 61 -4.32 -14.31 -12.38
CA THR A 61 -4.24 -15.26 -13.50
C THR A 61 -3.24 -14.81 -14.57
N ASN A 62 -2.81 -13.55 -14.53
CA ASN A 62 -1.81 -13.01 -15.44
C ASN A 62 -0.42 -13.63 -15.16
N PRO A 63 0.17 -14.39 -16.10
CA PRO A 63 1.42 -15.12 -15.86
C PRO A 63 2.64 -14.21 -15.67
N TYR A 64 2.52 -12.92 -16.02
CA TYR A 64 3.60 -11.94 -15.88
C TYR A 64 3.62 -11.24 -14.51
N VAL A 65 2.61 -11.48 -13.66
CA VAL A 65 2.52 -10.86 -12.33
C VAL A 65 2.78 -11.90 -11.25
N LYS A 66 3.61 -11.54 -10.26
CA LYS A 66 3.92 -12.38 -9.11
C LYS A 66 3.89 -11.54 -7.84
N ILE A 67 3.26 -12.05 -6.79
CA ILE A 67 3.37 -11.49 -5.44
C ILE A 67 4.55 -12.17 -4.75
N ARG A 68 5.41 -11.38 -4.10
CA ARG A 68 6.59 -11.86 -3.38
C ARG A 68 6.70 -11.19 -2.03
N ALA A 69 7.02 -11.98 -1.00
CA ALA A 69 7.51 -11.45 0.26
C ALA A 69 8.97 -11.01 0.12
N VAL A 70 9.33 -9.89 0.74
CA VAL A 70 10.70 -9.36 0.77
C VAL A 70 11.04 -9.04 2.22
N SER A 71 12.22 -9.46 2.68
CA SER A 71 12.75 -9.04 3.98
C SER A 71 13.62 -7.80 3.83
N GLY A 72 13.55 -6.91 4.81
CA GLY A 72 14.41 -5.73 4.87
C GLY A 72 15.87 -6.16 4.83
N THR A 73 16.62 -5.59 3.87
CA THR A 73 18.04 -5.91 3.62
C THR A 73 18.36 -7.41 3.45
N ASP A 74 17.36 -8.26 3.18
CA ASP A 74 17.48 -9.73 3.17
C ASP A 74 18.06 -10.34 4.45
N MET A 75 17.79 -9.71 5.60
CA MET A 75 18.22 -10.19 6.92
C MET A 75 17.01 -10.48 7.82
N MET A 76 17.23 -11.27 8.87
CA MET A 76 16.23 -11.43 9.94
C MET A 76 16.06 -10.11 10.70
N ALA A 77 17.16 -9.53 11.19
CA ALA A 77 17.16 -8.19 11.78
C ALA A 77 17.66 -7.18 10.74
N GLY A 78 16.74 -6.72 9.89
CA GLY A 78 17.02 -5.75 8.82
C GLY A 78 15.87 -4.78 8.62
N GLY A 79 16.17 -3.48 8.57
CA GLY A 79 15.19 -2.42 8.36
C GLY A 79 15.35 -1.78 6.99
N GLU A 80 14.28 -1.71 6.22
CA GLU A 80 14.27 -1.10 4.89
C GLU A 80 12.87 -0.56 4.59
N THR A 81 12.76 0.60 3.94
CA THR A 81 11.46 1.10 3.48
C THR A 81 10.95 0.26 2.31
N VAL A 82 9.63 0.23 2.10
CA VAL A 82 9.03 -0.50 0.97
C VAL A 82 9.56 0.00 -0.37
N SER A 83 9.76 1.31 -0.53
CA SER A 83 10.33 1.88 -1.75
C SER A 83 11.77 1.41 -1.98
N GLN A 84 12.61 1.41 -0.94
CA GLN A 84 13.98 0.89 -1.03
C GLN A 84 14.01 -0.60 -1.37
N MET A 85 13.12 -1.41 -0.76
CA MET A 85 12.97 -2.82 -1.11
C MET A 85 12.58 -2.99 -2.59
N CYS A 86 11.63 -2.21 -3.10
CA CYS A 86 11.23 -2.25 -4.51
C CYS A 86 12.39 -1.87 -5.44
N GLU A 87 13.13 -0.82 -5.13
CA GLU A 87 14.30 -0.38 -5.91
C GLU A 87 15.39 -1.46 -5.92
N ARG A 88 15.77 -1.97 -4.75
CA ARG A 88 16.84 -2.98 -4.60
C ARG A 88 16.50 -4.32 -5.26
N LYS A 89 15.23 -4.73 -5.25
CA LYS A 89 14.78 -5.98 -5.85
C LYS A 89 14.45 -5.88 -7.33
N THR A 90 14.42 -4.67 -7.88
CA THR A 90 14.25 -4.45 -9.33
C THR A 90 15.58 -4.64 -10.03
N GLU A 91 15.64 -5.59 -10.97
CA GLU A 91 16.83 -5.94 -11.74
C GLU A 91 16.43 -6.44 -13.14
N PRO A 92 17.36 -6.60 -14.11
CA PRO A 92 17.02 -7.11 -15.43
C PRO A 92 16.22 -8.44 -15.35
N GLY A 93 15.01 -8.45 -15.92
CA GLY A 93 14.11 -9.60 -15.88
C GLY A 93 13.07 -9.60 -14.75
N GLN A 94 13.13 -8.68 -13.79
CA GLN A 94 12.08 -8.47 -12.79
C GLN A 94 11.94 -7.01 -12.36
N ARG A 95 10.70 -6.53 -12.29
CA ARG A 95 10.39 -5.18 -11.82
C ARG A 95 9.39 -5.24 -10.68
N TYR A 96 9.74 -4.67 -9.55
CA TYR A 96 8.81 -4.44 -8.44
C TYR A 96 8.19 -3.06 -8.65
N TYR A 97 6.87 -3.00 -8.80
CA TYR A 97 6.15 -1.76 -9.15
C TYR A 97 5.01 -1.42 -8.16
N VAL A 98 4.71 -2.32 -7.21
CA VAL A 98 3.77 -2.10 -6.10
C VAL A 98 4.31 -2.80 -4.87
N GLY A 99 4.16 -2.18 -3.70
CA GLY A 99 4.50 -2.78 -2.42
C GLY A 99 3.72 -2.13 -1.28
N VAL A 100 3.53 -2.91 -0.21
CA VAL A 100 2.99 -2.47 1.09
C VAL A 100 3.87 -3.06 2.20
N ASN A 101 3.83 -2.49 3.40
CA ASN A 101 4.50 -3.16 4.53
C ASN A 101 3.81 -4.50 4.82
N GLY A 102 4.58 -5.47 5.31
CA GLY A 102 4.10 -6.79 5.65
C GLY A 102 3.65 -6.92 7.11
N ASP A 103 4.16 -7.96 7.74
CA ASP A 103 3.84 -8.41 9.12
C ASP A 103 4.26 -7.41 10.22
N PHE A 104 4.03 -7.73 11.48
CA PHE A 104 4.64 -7.02 12.61
C PHE A 104 6.13 -7.37 12.75
N TRP A 105 6.94 -6.41 13.20
CA TRP A 105 8.37 -6.60 13.46
C TRP A 105 8.81 -5.90 14.76
N LEU A 106 9.94 -6.33 15.31
CA LEU A 106 10.59 -5.67 16.43
C LEU A 106 11.13 -4.31 16.01
N THR A 107 10.68 -3.25 16.67
CA THR A 107 11.13 -1.86 16.41
C THR A 107 12.25 -1.41 17.35
N SER A 108 12.60 -2.21 18.35
CA SER A 108 13.69 -1.96 19.30
C SER A 108 14.23 -3.26 19.91
N GLY A 109 15.39 -3.18 20.57
CA GLY A 109 15.97 -4.27 21.36
C GLY A 109 17.32 -4.76 20.86
N THR A 110 17.97 -5.59 21.69
CA THR A 110 19.24 -6.26 21.39
C THR A 110 19.23 -7.70 21.88
N THR A 111 20.02 -8.56 21.26
CA THR A 111 20.33 -9.90 21.77
C THR A 111 21.17 -9.80 23.06
N GLY A 112 21.33 -10.93 23.77
CA GLY A 112 22.23 -11.01 24.94
C GLY A 112 23.72 -10.74 24.63
N ARG A 113 24.09 -10.67 23.34
CA ARG A 113 25.44 -10.28 22.88
C ARG A 113 25.52 -8.83 22.40
N GLY A 114 24.47 -8.02 22.61
CA GLY A 114 24.44 -6.60 22.22
C GLY A 114 24.15 -6.33 20.75
N GLN A 115 23.83 -7.34 19.94
CA GLN A 115 23.47 -7.15 18.52
C GLN A 115 22.01 -6.71 18.39
N SER A 116 21.72 -5.79 17.47
CA SER A 116 20.35 -5.31 17.21
C SER A 116 19.41 -6.44 16.76
N VAL A 117 18.15 -6.38 17.20
CA VAL A 117 17.06 -7.24 16.69
C VAL A 117 16.00 -6.45 15.90
N VAL A 118 16.24 -5.16 15.66
CA VAL A 118 15.30 -4.30 14.92
C VAL A 118 15.09 -4.83 13.50
N GLY A 119 13.83 -4.91 13.08
CA GLY A 119 13.41 -5.48 11.80
C GLY A 119 13.06 -6.96 11.84
N THR A 120 13.31 -7.65 12.97
CA THR A 120 12.95 -9.07 13.12
C THR A 120 11.44 -9.27 13.11
N PRO A 121 10.88 -10.08 12.21
CA PRO A 121 9.45 -10.38 12.19
C PRO A 121 8.97 -11.03 13.49
N ILE A 122 7.74 -10.75 13.89
CA ILE A 122 7.09 -11.38 15.05
C ILE A 122 6.22 -12.53 14.55
N GLY A 123 6.55 -13.76 14.94
CA GLY A 123 5.81 -14.97 14.52
C GLY A 123 6.46 -15.70 13.35
N THR A 124 5.70 -16.54 12.66
CA THR A 124 6.22 -17.35 11.55
C THR A 124 6.42 -16.51 10.31
N SER A 125 7.67 -16.35 9.90
CA SER A 125 8.06 -15.62 8.69
C SER A 125 8.86 -16.53 7.76
N MET A 126 8.61 -16.39 6.46
CA MET A 126 9.35 -17.08 5.40
C MET A 126 9.73 -16.04 4.36
N ALA A 127 11.04 -15.78 4.23
CA ALA A 127 11.59 -15.01 3.13
C ALA A 127 12.60 -15.92 2.42
N LYS A 128 12.21 -16.44 1.25
CA LYS A 128 12.96 -17.36 0.38
C LYS A 128 12.93 -18.83 0.84
N GLY A 129 12.12 -19.63 0.13
CA GLY A 129 12.32 -21.08 -0.04
C GLY A 129 13.02 -21.34 -1.37
#